data_AF-E4TCA8-F1
#
_entry.id   AF-E4TCA8-F1
#
_cell.length_a   1.000
_cell.length_b   1.000
_cell.length_c   1.000
_cell.angle_alpha   90.00
_cell.angle_beta   90.00
_cell.angle_gamma   90.00
#
_symmetry.space_group_name_H-M   'P 1'
#
loop_
_entity.id
_entity.type
_entity.pdbx_description
1 polymer ?
#
loop_
_entity_poly.entity_id
_entity_poly.type
_entity_poly.pdbx_seq_one_letter_code
_entity_poly.pdbx_strand_id
1 'polypeptide(L)'
;MRKIYFFCPSNTNPTGGVKQIYRQVDNLNRLGYLAVLLLKKRSSNKNKWYSTEKIAYNYDIFYKVLSKLGNKKKTLFDSLKRKIRRIKDTVVEKDGIIVMPEIYGSQIHKSLEGRKYVIFNQNCYYTFQHYNFRYSVDNPYLSKDCLGVIVASDDAYKYLRYVFPSINIQKITLGIDKTNFYYSENKAKKICYMPRKLKEDSEQVILILKAKSLIEGWELCALDNMSEEEVARNLREAVLFLSFNHREGFGLPPVEAMACGCYVIGYKGQAGREYFNTEFSEPVADGDIIQFVQSIERAIQDYDRCPSEILNKGKRASEYVLEKYSMENEFETTKKAWENLLVP
;
A
#
# COMPACT_ATOMS: atom_id res chain seq x y z
N MET A 1 -23.70 -14.66 11.77
CA MET A 1 -22.93 -13.48 11.33
C MET A 1 -22.35 -13.79 9.95
N ARG A 2 -22.47 -12.88 8.97
CA ARG A 2 -22.00 -13.12 7.59
C ARG A 2 -20.46 -13.17 7.56
N LYS A 3 -19.88 -14.08 6.77
CA LYS A 3 -18.41 -14.14 6.58
C LYS A 3 -17.94 -13.10 5.58
N ILE A 4 -16.76 -12.56 5.81
CA ILE A 4 -16.09 -11.57 4.96
C ILE A 4 -14.82 -12.21 4.40
N TYR A 5 -14.79 -12.42 3.08
CA TYR A 5 -13.72 -13.13 2.40
C TYR A 5 -12.78 -12.16 1.68
N PHE A 6 -11.56 -12.00 2.17
CA PHE A 6 -10.56 -11.15 1.54
C PHE A 6 -9.85 -11.89 0.41
N PHE A 7 -10.12 -11.50 -0.83
CA PHE A 7 -9.49 -12.08 -2.01
C PHE A 7 -8.04 -11.64 -2.09
N CYS A 8 -7.12 -12.56 -1.79
CA CYS A 8 -5.70 -12.23 -1.71
C CYS A 8 -4.95 -12.67 -2.99
N PRO A 9 -4.24 -11.74 -3.68
CA PRO A 9 -3.33 -12.09 -4.76
C PRO A 9 -2.26 -13.09 -4.31
N SER A 10 -1.75 -13.90 -5.24
CA SER A 10 -0.77 -14.94 -4.95
C SER A 10 0.63 -14.53 -5.42
N ASN A 11 1.39 -13.87 -4.54
CA ASN A 11 2.68 -13.25 -4.85
C ASN A 11 3.85 -14.13 -4.39
N THR A 12 4.96 -14.07 -5.15
CA THR A 12 6.23 -14.74 -4.84
C THR A 12 7.22 -13.83 -4.11
N ASN A 13 6.88 -12.55 -3.95
CA ASN A 13 7.67 -11.55 -3.22
C ASN A 13 6.74 -10.81 -2.26
N PRO A 14 7.25 -10.26 -1.15
CA PRO A 14 6.46 -9.42 -0.26
C PRO A 14 5.99 -8.16 -1.00
N THR A 15 4.75 -7.74 -0.72
CA THR A 15 4.15 -6.55 -1.31
C THR A 15 3.25 -5.90 -0.28
N GLY A 16 3.33 -4.57 -0.13
CA GLY A 16 2.49 -3.82 0.81
C GLY A 16 1.00 -4.11 0.65
N GLY A 17 0.52 -4.23 -0.60
CA GLY A 17 -0.89 -4.54 -0.86
C GLY A 17 -1.38 -5.87 -0.27
N VAL A 18 -0.52 -6.89 -0.24
CA VAL A 18 -0.83 -8.18 0.40
C VAL A 18 -0.72 -8.08 1.92
N LYS A 19 0.30 -7.37 2.45
CA LYS A 19 0.44 -7.10 3.89
C LYS A 19 -0.83 -6.49 4.47
N GLN A 20 -1.37 -5.46 3.80
CA GLN A 20 -2.59 -4.78 4.26
C GLN A 20 -3.82 -5.68 4.19
N ILE A 21 -3.93 -6.57 3.21
CA ILE A 21 -5.04 -7.54 3.15
C ILE A 21 -5.02 -8.48 4.38
N TYR A 22 -3.86 -9.02 4.73
CA TYR A 22 -3.72 -9.88 5.93
C TYR A 22 -4.09 -9.10 7.20
N ARG A 23 -3.54 -7.90 7.33
CA ARG A 23 -3.77 -7.02 8.47
C ARG A 23 -5.24 -6.65 8.65
N GLN A 24 -5.96 -6.41 7.55
CA GLN A 24 -7.40 -6.15 7.60
C GLN A 24 -8.21 -7.37 8.02
N VAL A 25 -7.81 -8.59 7.63
CA VAL A 25 -8.41 -9.83 8.14
C VAL A 25 -8.23 -9.92 9.66
N ASP A 26 -7.04 -9.65 10.18
CA ASP A 26 -6.77 -9.74 11.62
C ASP A 26 -7.52 -8.67 12.41
N ASN A 27 -7.54 -7.42 11.94
CA ASN A 27 -8.29 -6.33 12.57
C ASN A 27 -9.79 -6.63 12.64
N LEU A 28 -10.39 -7.12 11.56
CA LEU A 28 -11.80 -7.47 11.56
C LEU A 28 -12.14 -8.62 12.49
N ASN A 29 -11.25 -9.62 12.62
CA ASN A 29 -11.44 -10.70 13.57
C ASN A 29 -11.35 -10.21 15.02
N ARG A 30 -10.43 -9.27 15.31
CA ARG A 30 -10.35 -8.59 16.61
C ARG A 30 -11.60 -7.77 16.93
N LEU A 31 -12.25 -7.21 15.91
CA LEU A 31 -13.54 -6.52 16.01
C LEU A 31 -14.76 -7.47 16.15
N GLY A 32 -14.54 -8.79 16.15
CA GLY A 32 -15.60 -9.79 16.29
C GLY A 32 -16.28 -10.20 14.98
N TYR A 33 -15.85 -9.69 13.82
CA TYR A 33 -16.33 -10.16 12.52
C TYR A 33 -15.74 -11.53 12.15
N LEU A 34 -16.42 -12.23 11.24
CA LEU A 34 -15.91 -13.49 10.68
C LEU A 34 -15.13 -13.22 9.38
N ALA A 35 -13.96 -12.58 9.49
CA ALA A 35 -13.09 -12.32 8.35
C ALA A 35 -12.17 -13.52 8.05
N VAL A 36 -12.04 -13.84 6.76
CA VAL A 36 -11.28 -15.00 6.29
C VAL A 36 -10.44 -14.59 5.09
N LEU A 37 -9.15 -14.93 5.12
CA LEU A 37 -8.27 -14.77 3.98
C LEU A 37 -8.60 -15.82 2.92
N LEU A 38 -9.00 -15.39 1.72
CA LEU A 38 -9.32 -16.26 0.60
C LEU A 38 -8.13 -16.37 -0.36
N LEU A 39 -7.56 -17.56 -0.47
CA LEU A 39 -6.43 -17.86 -1.35
C LEU A 39 -6.84 -18.80 -2.49
N LYS A 40 -6.15 -18.71 -3.63
CA LYS A 40 -6.42 -19.58 -4.80
C LYS A 40 -6.25 -21.07 -4.51
N LYS A 41 -5.24 -21.41 -3.70
CA LYS A 41 -4.87 -22.76 -3.30
C LYS A 41 -3.80 -22.70 -2.20
N ARG A 42 -3.63 -23.79 -1.46
CA ARG A 42 -2.47 -23.96 -0.59
C ARG A 42 -1.20 -23.93 -1.44
N SER A 43 -0.23 -23.13 -1.03
CA SER A 43 1.01 -22.93 -1.77
C SER A 43 2.17 -22.80 -0.79
N SER A 44 3.12 -23.70 -0.89
CA SER A 44 4.33 -23.68 -0.08
C SER A 44 5.34 -22.64 -0.53
N ASN A 45 5.05 -21.77 -1.51
CA ASN A 45 5.99 -20.81 -2.12
C ASN A 45 5.40 -19.41 -2.34
N LYS A 46 4.18 -19.14 -1.87
CA LYS A 46 3.51 -17.86 -2.13
C LYS A 46 2.95 -17.29 -0.83
N ASN A 47 3.05 -15.97 -0.67
CA ASN A 47 2.59 -15.22 0.50
C ASN A 47 3.13 -15.77 1.84
N LYS A 48 4.38 -16.28 1.89
CA LYS A 48 4.94 -16.86 3.13
C LYS A 48 5.26 -15.84 4.22
N TRP A 49 5.47 -14.59 3.82
CA TRP A 49 5.92 -13.51 4.70
C TRP A 49 4.83 -13.01 5.65
N TYR A 50 3.58 -13.41 5.43
CA TYR A 50 2.43 -12.99 6.23
C TYR A 50 1.65 -14.22 6.67
N SER A 51 1.17 -14.19 7.91
CA SER A 51 0.36 -15.25 8.51
C SER A 51 -0.94 -14.67 9.05
N THR A 52 -1.99 -15.49 9.05
CA THR A 52 -3.27 -15.23 9.71
C THR A 52 -3.90 -16.58 10.00
N GLU A 53 -4.72 -16.66 11.04
CA GLU A 53 -5.31 -17.92 11.50
C GLU A 53 -6.43 -18.42 10.59
N LYS A 54 -7.22 -17.49 10.02
CA LYS A 54 -8.44 -17.83 9.29
C LYS A 54 -8.20 -17.79 7.78
N ILE A 55 -7.88 -18.95 7.21
CA ILE A 55 -7.59 -19.11 5.77
C ILE A 55 -8.60 -20.06 5.11
N ALA A 56 -9.13 -19.65 3.96
CA ALA A 56 -9.93 -20.47 3.06
C ALA A 56 -9.28 -20.57 1.68
N TYR A 57 -9.59 -21.64 0.95
CA TYR A 57 -9.06 -21.87 -0.39
C TYR A 57 -10.19 -22.01 -1.41
N ASN A 58 -10.15 -21.25 -2.50
CA ASN A 58 -11.15 -21.39 -3.55
C ASN A 58 -10.54 -21.17 -4.93
N TYR A 59 -10.33 -22.25 -5.68
CA TYR A 59 -9.77 -22.20 -7.01
C TYR A 59 -10.76 -21.65 -8.05
N ASP A 60 -12.05 -21.97 -7.92
CA ASP A 60 -13.07 -21.64 -8.91
C ASP A 60 -13.33 -20.12 -9.02
N ILE A 61 -13.49 -19.41 -7.90
CA ILE A 61 -13.66 -17.95 -7.89
C ILE A 61 -12.41 -17.28 -8.49
N PHE A 62 -11.22 -17.69 -8.07
CA PHE A 62 -9.97 -17.17 -8.64
C PHE A 62 -9.86 -17.45 -10.14
N TYR A 63 -10.25 -18.65 -10.59
CA TYR A 63 -10.26 -18.96 -12.01
C TYR A 63 -11.22 -18.05 -12.78
N LYS A 64 -12.45 -17.83 -12.28
CA LYS A 64 -13.44 -16.95 -12.92
C LYS A 64 -12.92 -15.51 -13.03
N VAL A 65 -12.42 -14.95 -11.93
CA VAL A 65 -11.84 -13.60 -11.89
C VAL A 65 -10.67 -13.47 -12.86
N LEU A 66 -9.66 -14.33 -12.74
CA LEU A 66 -8.47 -14.27 -13.60
C LEU A 66 -8.79 -14.53 -15.08
N SER A 67 -9.80 -15.33 -15.38
CA SER A 67 -10.21 -15.59 -16.77
C SER A 67 -10.85 -14.39 -17.46
N LYS A 68 -11.29 -13.37 -16.70
CA LYS A 68 -11.83 -12.12 -17.25
C LYS A 68 -10.78 -11.01 -17.40
N LEU A 69 -9.63 -11.15 -16.74
CA LEU A 69 -8.53 -10.21 -16.85
C LEU A 69 -7.70 -10.38 -18.14
N GLY A 70 -7.68 -11.58 -18.72
CA GLY A 70 -6.83 -11.91 -19.87
C GLY A 70 -7.61 -12.37 -21.10
N ASN A 71 -7.09 -12.05 -22.29
CA ASN A 71 -7.59 -12.53 -23.58
C ASN A 71 -7.16 -13.98 -23.92
N LYS A 72 -6.69 -14.77 -22.94
CA LYS A 72 -6.21 -16.14 -23.23
C LYS A 72 -7.40 -17.06 -23.55
N LYS A 73 -7.37 -17.67 -24.74
CA LYS A 73 -8.32 -18.72 -25.15
C LYS A 73 -8.30 -19.84 -24.10
N LYS A 74 -9.48 -20.16 -23.54
CA LYS A 74 -9.64 -21.23 -22.56
C LYS A 74 -9.40 -22.57 -23.23
N THR A 75 -8.48 -23.37 -22.70
CA THR A 75 -8.25 -24.74 -23.20
C THR A 75 -9.18 -25.75 -22.50
N LEU A 76 -9.45 -26.89 -23.14
CA LEU A 76 -10.16 -28.02 -22.51
C LEU A 76 -9.45 -28.47 -21.22
N PHE A 77 -8.12 -28.43 -21.21
CA PHE A 77 -7.29 -28.76 -20.06
C PHE A 77 -7.55 -27.83 -18.86
N ASP A 78 -7.73 -26.52 -19.09
CA ASP A 78 -8.06 -25.56 -18.04
C ASP A 78 -9.41 -25.85 -17.38
N SER A 79 -10.39 -26.28 -18.19
CA SER A 79 -11.74 -26.60 -17.72
C SER A 79 -11.75 -27.88 -16.88
N LEU A 80 -10.99 -28.90 -17.30
CA LEU A 80 -10.82 -30.14 -16.53
C LEU A 80 -10.08 -29.88 -15.20
N LYS A 81 -8.99 -29.11 -15.26
CA LYS A 81 -8.20 -28.71 -14.08
C LYS A 81 -9.04 -27.92 -13.08
N ARG A 82 -9.96 -27.07 -13.56
CA ARG A 82 -10.92 -26.36 -12.71
C ARG A 82 -11.88 -27.34 -12.02
N LYS A 83 -12.49 -28.28 -12.75
CA LYS A 83 -13.41 -29.28 -12.17
C LYS A 83 -12.74 -30.07 -11.05
N ILE A 84 -11.52 -30.56 -11.27
CA ILE A 84 -10.77 -31.35 -10.29
C ILE A 84 -10.42 -30.50 -9.05
N ARG A 85 -9.92 -29.28 -9.25
CA ARG A 85 -9.49 -28.43 -8.12
C ARG A 85 -10.64 -27.91 -7.29
N ARG A 86 -11.79 -27.64 -7.91
CA ARG A 86 -13.00 -27.17 -7.22
C ARG A 86 -13.51 -28.13 -6.15
N ILE A 87 -13.20 -29.42 -6.24
CA ILE A 87 -13.59 -30.42 -5.23
C ILE A 87 -13.01 -30.10 -3.85
N LYS A 88 -11.84 -29.46 -3.80
CA LYS A 88 -11.16 -29.07 -2.56
C LYS A 88 -11.44 -27.62 -2.15
N ASP A 89 -12.36 -26.93 -2.84
CA ASP A 89 -12.66 -25.54 -2.54
C ASP A 89 -13.48 -25.45 -1.24
N THR A 90 -13.06 -24.54 -0.37
CA THR A 90 -13.90 -24.04 0.71
C THR A 90 -15.13 -23.37 0.09
N VAL A 91 -16.30 -23.76 0.59
CA VAL A 91 -17.57 -23.16 0.20
C VAL A 91 -17.59 -21.69 0.62
N VAL A 92 -17.79 -20.80 -0.35
CA VAL A 92 -18.06 -19.38 -0.12
C VAL A 92 -19.57 -19.20 -0.18
N GLU A 93 -20.18 -18.92 0.97
CA GLU A 93 -21.63 -18.83 1.13
C GLU A 93 -22.23 -17.74 0.23
N LYS A 94 -23.53 -17.85 -0.08
CA LYS A 94 -24.21 -16.90 -0.98
C LYS A 94 -24.39 -15.51 -0.37
N ASP A 95 -24.52 -15.46 0.95
CA ASP A 95 -24.63 -14.23 1.74
C ASP A 95 -23.26 -13.72 2.24
N GLY A 96 -22.18 -14.44 1.93
CA GLY A 96 -20.81 -14.01 2.22
C GLY A 96 -20.43 -12.77 1.42
N ILE A 97 -19.71 -11.85 2.07
CA ILE A 97 -19.19 -10.63 1.44
C ILE A 97 -17.80 -10.92 0.92
N ILE A 98 -17.51 -10.54 -0.32
CA ILE A 98 -16.16 -10.69 -0.88
C ILE A 98 -15.46 -9.32 -0.89
N VAL A 99 -14.24 -9.24 -0.38
CA VAL A 99 -13.41 -8.04 -0.45
C VAL A 99 -12.39 -8.21 -1.55
N MET A 100 -12.44 -7.35 -2.57
CA MET A 100 -11.63 -7.46 -3.77
C MET A 100 -10.64 -6.31 -3.91
N PRO A 101 -9.36 -6.58 -4.21
CA PRO A 101 -8.43 -5.55 -4.67
C PRO A 101 -8.88 -4.91 -5.99
N GLU A 102 -8.47 -3.67 -6.23
CA GLU A 102 -8.82 -2.87 -7.42
C GLU A 102 -8.24 -3.39 -8.74
N ILE A 103 -7.20 -4.22 -8.69
CA ILE A 103 -6.37 -4.63 -9.84
C ILE A 103 -7.02 -5.63 -10.81
N TYR A 104 -8.26 -6.05 -10.58
CA TYR A 104 -8.91 -7.12 -11.35
C TYR A 104 -9.84 -6.64 -12.48
N GLY A 105 -9.82 -5.33 -12.77
CA GLY A 105 -10.40 -4.76 -13.99
C GLY A 105 -11.92 -4.61 -14.01
N SER A 106 -12.44 -4.17 -15.16
CA SER A 106 -13.82 -3.68 -15.35
C SER A 106 -14.94 -4.72 -15.22
N GLN A 107 -14.60 -6.02 -15.18
CA GLN A 107 -15.58 -7.11 -15.23
C GLN A 107 -15.51 -8.05 -14.02
N ILE A 108 -14.76 -7.68 -12.98
CA ILE A 108 -14.53 -8.49 -11.79
C ILE A 108 -15.85 -8.86 -11.08
N HIS A 109 -16.79 -7.92 -10.96
CA HIS A 109 -18.07 -8.09 -10.26
C HIS A 109 -18.93 -9.20 -10.86
N LYS A 110 -18.88 -9.34 -12.18
CA LYS A 110 -19.58 -10.42 -12.90
C LYS A 110 -19.08 -11.82 -12.54
N SER A 111 -17.93 -11.95 -11.87
CA SER A 111 -17.38 -13.24 -11.42
C SER A 111 -17.83 -13.61 -10.01
N LEU A 112 -18.53 -12.72 -9.30
CA LEU A 112 -18.96 -12.89 -7.91
C LEU A 112 -20.38 -13.47 -7.78
N GLU A 113 -21.06 -13.69 -8.91
CA GLU A 113 -22.36 -14.40 -8.99
C GLU A 113 -23.46 -13.78 -8.11
N GLY A 114 -23.54 -12.44 -8.10
CA GLY A 114 -24.55 -11.69 -7.34
C GLY A 114 -24.27 -11.57 -5.84
N ARG A 115 -23.12 -12.05 -5.35
CA ARG A 115 -22.68 -11.81 -3.97
C ARG A 115 -22.37 -10.34 -3.76
N LYS A 116 -22.67 -9.85 -2.55
CA LYS A 116 -22.25 -8.52 -2.11
C LYS A 116 -20.73 -8.47 -1.96
N TYR A 117 -20.14 -7.33 -2.28
CA TYR A 117 -18.69 -7.16 -2.22
C TYR A 117 -18.28 -5.74 -1.85
N VAL A 118 -17.05 -5.63 -1.34
CA VAL A 118 -16.37 -4.36 -1.07
C VAL A 118 -15.13 -4.32 -1.95
N ILE A 119 -14.82 -3.16 -2.53
CA ILE A 119 -13.54 -2.97 -3.22
C ILE A 119 -12.56 -2.41 -2.20
N PHE A 120 -11.46 -3.11 -1.93
CA PHE A 120 -10.36 -2.57 -1.16
C PHE A 120 -9.37 -1.92 -2.13
N ASN A 121 -9.62 -0.65 -2.48
CA ASN A 121 -8.87 0.10 -3.47
C ASN A 121 -7.66 0.76 -2.81
N GLN A 122 -6.54 0.04 -2.81
CA GLN A 122 -5.33 0.47 -2.11
C GLN A 122 -4.54 1.52 -2.91
N ASN A 123 -4.63 1.51 -4.23
CA ASN A 123 -4.08 2.56 -5.09
C ASN A 123 -5.11 3.00 -6.14
N CYS A 124 -5.67 4.20 -5.93
CA CYS A 124 -6.73 4.75 -6.79
C CYS A 124 -6.30 4.89 -8.27
N TYR A 125 -5.01 5.02 -8.56
CA TYR A 125 -4.49 5.09 -9.93
C TYR A 125 -4.61 3.77 -10.71
N TYR A 126 -4.95 2.67 -10.03
CA TYR A 126 -5.27 1.38 -10.66
C TYR A 126 -6.77 1.17 -10.91
N THR A 127 -7.63 2.13 -10.54
CA THR A 127 -9.09 2.06 -10.71
C THR A 127 -9.51 1.71 -12.14
N PHE A 128 -8.86 2.32 -13.13
CA PHE A 128 -9.10 2.10 -14.56
C PHE A 128 -8.10 1.14 -15.21
N GLN A 129 -7.28 0.44 -14.42
CA GLN A 129 -6.42 -0.59 -14.96
C GLN A 129 -7.28 -1.67 -15.62
N HIS A 130 -6.92 -2.08 -16.84
CA HIS A 130 -7.68 -3.04 -17.66
C HIS A 130 -9.06 -2.56 -18.17
N TYR A 131 -9.37 -1.26 -18.14
CA TYR A 131 -10.57 -0.71 -18.80
C TYR A 131 -10.34 -0.41 -20.30
N ASN A 132 -9.09 -0.15 -20.71
CA ASN A 132 -8.75 0.47 -22.00
C ASN A 132 -9.42 1.87 -22.13
N PHE A 133 -9.30 2.53 -23.27
CA PHE A 133 -10.03 3.79 -23.56
C PHE A 133 -11.54 3.58 -23.80
N ARG A 134 -12.11 2.48 -23.29
CA ARG A 134 -13.53 2.15 -23.39
C ARG A 134 -14.13 2.18 -22.00
N TYR A 135 -15.07 3.09 -21.79
CA TYR A 135 -15.81 3.18 -20.54
C TYR A 135 -17.12 2.40 -20.63
N SER A 136 -17.50 1.75 -19.53
CA SER A 136 -18.78 1.05 -19.36
C SER A 136 -19.43 1.51 -18.08
N VAL A 137 -20.71 1.88 -18.16
CA VAL A 137 -21.54 2.19 -16.98
C VAL A 137 -21.77 0.95 -16.11
N ASP A 138 -21.81 -0.23 -16.74
CA ASP A 138 -21.73 -1.51 -16.05
C ASP A 138 -20.26 -1.78 -15.67
N ASN A 139 -19.91 -1.40 -14.45
CA ASN A 139 -18.58 -1.56 -13.87
C ASN A 139 -18.67 -1.95 -12.39
N PRO A 140 -17.56 -2.39 -11.77
CA PRO A 140 -17.54 -2.90 -10.40
C PRO A 140 -17.84 -1.84 -9.34
N TYR A 141 -17.57 -0.57 -9.63
CA TYR A 141 -17.80 0.53 -8.68
C TYR A 141 -19.27 0.94 -8.62
N LEU A 142 -19.98 0.88 -9.75
CA LEU A 142 -21.39 1.29 -9.87
C LEU A 142 -22.40 0.15 -9.74
N SER A 143 -21.94 -1.07 -9.51
CA SER A 143 -22.81 -2.23 -9.35
C SER A 143 -23.63 -2.14 -8.06
N LYS A 144 -24.92 -2.49 -8.12
CA LYS A 144 -25.80 -2.61 -6.95
C LYS A 144 -25.35 -3.64 -5.89
N ASP A 145 -24.41 -4.51 -6.27
CA ASP A 145 -23.84 -5.52 -5.37
C ASP A 145 -22.55 -5.04 -4.69
N CYS A 146 -22.01 -3.90 -5.11
CA CYS A 146 -20.93 -3.23 -4.40
C CYS A 146 -21.52 -2.51 -3.17
N LEU A 147 -21.09 -2.91 -1.97
CA LEU A 147 -21.46 -2.25 -0.72
C LEU A 147 -20.69 -0.93 -0.53
N GLY A 148 -19.54 -0.81 -1.16
CA GLY A 148 -18.71 0.38 -1.13
C GLY A 148 -17.24 0.09 -1.40
N VAL A 149 -16.42 1.12 -1.22
CA VAL A 149 -14.99 1.10 -1.48
C VAL A 149 -14.25 1.57 -0.25
N ILE A 150 -13.21 0.82 0.14
CA ILE A 150 -12.26 1.23 1.17
C ILE A 150 -11.01 1.78 0.49
N VAL A 151 -10.58 2.98 0.86
CA VAL A 151 -9.35 3.63 0.40
C VAL A 151 -8.41 3.95 1.55
N ALA A 152 -7.13 4.16 1.23
CA ALA A 152 -6.05 4.31 2.20
C ALA A 152 -5.51 5.75 2.36
N SER A 153 -6.06 6.74 1.66
CA SER A 153 -5.59 8.14 1.70
C SER A 153 -6.66 9.15 1.33
N ASP A 154 -6.42 10.43 1.64
CA ASP A 154 -7.25 11.55 1.20
C ASP A 154 -7.23 11.73 -0.32
N ASP A 155 -6.09 11.48 -0.95
CA ASP A 155 -5.93 11.55 -2.40
C ASP A 155 -6.82 10.52 -3.11
N ALA A 156 -6.79 9.27 -2.65
CA ALA A 156 -7.64 8.20 -3.16
C ALA A 156 -9.13 8.47 -2.91
N TYR A 157 -9.47 9.01 -1.74
CA TYR A 157 -10.85 9.41 -1.44
C TYR A 157 -11.35 10.49 -2.41
N LYS A 158 -10.58 11.57 -2.59
CA LYS A 158 -10.92 12.67 -3.51
C LYS A 158 -11.02 12.18 -4.96
N TYR A 159 -10.08 11.35 -5.39
CA TYR A 159 -10.07 10.75 -6.73
C TYR A 159 -11.37 9.99 -6.99
N LEU A 160 -11.71 9.03 -6.12
CA LEU A 160 -12.90 8.20 -6.33
C LEU A 160 -14.19 8.98 -6.13
N ARG A 161 -14.23 9.95 -5.21
CA ARG A 161 -15.41 10.81 -5.01
C ARG A 161 -15.72 11.64 -6.24
N TYR A 162 -14.68 12.14 -6.92
CA TYR A 162 -14.82 12.87 -8.17
C TYR A 162 -15.35 11.97 -9.30
N VAL A 163 -14.80 10.76 -9.43
CA VAL A 163 -15.16 9.80 -10.48
C VAL A 163 -16.54 9.17 -10.26
N PHE A 164 -16.86 8.82 -9.01
CA PHE A 164 -18.07 8.11 -8.61
C PHE A 164 -18.74 8.83 -7.43
N PRO A 165 -19.53 9.88 -7.67
CA PRO A 165 -20.11 10.69 -6.60
C PRO A 165 -21.23 10.01 -5.79
N SER A 166 -21.74 8.87 -6.26
CA SER A 166 -22.85 8.14 -5.61
C SER A 166 -22.41 6.94 -4.77
N ILE A 167 -21.14 6.51 -4.85
CA ILE A 167 -20.70 5.31 -4.15
C ILE A 167 -20.37 5.60 -2.68
N ASN A 168 -20.57 4.59 -1.83
CA ASN A 168 -20.15 4.62 -0.44
C ASN A 168 -18.62 4.44 -0.37
N ILE A 169 -17.89 5.51 -0.05
CA ILE A 169 -16.42 5.50 0.07
C ILE A 169 -16.07 5.65 1.54
N GLN A 170 -15.30 4.70 2.06
CA GLN A 170 -14.76 4.74 3.40
C GLN A 170 -13.24 4.86 3.33
N LYS A 171 -12.67 5.73 4.17
CA LYS A 171 -11.23 5.90 4.29
C LYS A 171 -10.75 5.23 5.57
N ILE A 172 -9.71 4.42 5.47
CA ILE A 172 -8.98 3.87 6.62
C ILE A 172 -7.59 4.49 6.70
N THR A 173 -7.06 4.56 7.92
CA THR A 173 -5.66 4.88 8.18
C THR A 173 -4.81 3.63 8.00
N LEU A 174 -3.65 3.73 7.35
CA LEU A 174 -2.62 2.69 7.42
C LEU A 174 -1.70 3.00 8.58
N GLY A 175 -1.66 2.12 9.58
CA GLY A 175 -0.91 2.33 10.81
C GLY A 175 0.55 1.90 10.70
N ILE A 176 1.43 2.68 11.31
CA ILE A 176 2.85 2.39 11.49
C ILE A 176 3.03 1.52 12.73
N ASP A 177 3.74 0.40 12.56
CA ASP A 177 4.05 -0.52 13.65
C ASP A 177 5.24 0.00 14.46
N LYS A 178 4.94 0.54 15.66
CA LYS A 178 5.91 1.12 16.58
C LYS A 178 6.91 0.09 17.14
N THR A 179 6.66 -1.21 16.99
CA THR A 179 7.64 -2.23 17.38
C THR A 179 8.88 -2.19 16.49
N ASN A 180 8.68 -1.86 15.20
CA ASN A 180 9.75 -1.75 14.21
C ASN A 180 10.11 -0.28 13.95
N PHE A 181 9.14 0.56 13.61
CA PHE A 181 9.38 1.93 13.17
C PHE A 181 9.09 2.91 14.30
N TYR A 182 10.14 3.37 14.97
CA TYR A 182 10.06 4.30 16.10
C TYR A 182 11.25 5.26 16.09
N TYR A 183 11.07 6.41 16.76
CA TYR A 183 12.10 7.44 16.84
C TYR A 183 13.39 6.93 17.51
N SER A 184 14.53 7.29 16.94
CA SER A 184 15.85 7.03 17.53
C SER A 184 16.67 8.32 17.56
N GLU A 185 17.25 8.64 18.72
CA GLU A 185 18.20 9.75 18.88
C GLU A 185 19.58 9.41 18.31
N ASN A 186 19.92 8.12 18.25
CA ASN A 186 21.19 7.64 17.72
C ASN A 186 21.17 7.68 16.19
N LYS A 187 21.63 8.80 15.64
CA LYS A 187 21.70 9.08 14.21
C LYS A 187 23.13 9.09 13.70
N ALA A 188 23.32 8.59 12.49
CA ALA A 188 24.58 8.60 11.74
C ALA A 188 24.41 9.40 10.44
N LYS A 189 25.52 9.93 9.90
CA LYS A 189 25.56 10.57 8.58
C LYS A 189 25.27 9.53 7.48
N LYS A 190 24.00 9.18 7.34
CA LYS A 190 23.50 8.12 6.47
C LYS A 190 22.24 8.59 5.76
N ILE A 191 22.20 8.29 4.46
CA ILE A 191 21.13 8.62 3.52
C ILE A 191 20.53 7.32 3.02
N CYS A 192 19.26 7.08 3.34
CA CYS A 192 18.53 5.90 2.92
C CYS A 192 17.62 6.21 1.73
N TYR A 193 17.42 5.24 0.83
CA TYR A 193 16.44 5.34 -0.24
C TYR A 193 16.00 3.95 -0.70
N MET A 194 14.88 3.85 -1.42
CA MET A 194 14.38 2.58 -1.97
C MET A 194 14.43 2.62 -3.51
N PRO A 195 15.27 1.81 -4.19
CA PRO A 195 15.51 1.92 -5.64
C PRO A 195 14.41 1.28 -6.52
N ARG A 196 13.33 0.77 -5.92
CA ARG A 196 12.34 -0.06 -6.61
C ARG A 196 11.42 0.73 -7.56
N LYS A 197 11.10 1.97 -7.23
CA LYS A 197 10.18 2.82 -8.01
C LYS A 197 10.93 4.04 -8.53
N LEU A 198 10.52 4.51 -9.71
CA LEU A 198 11.20 5.59 -10.43
C LEU A 198 12.71 5.35 -10.52
N LYS A 199 13.08 4.15 -10.99
CA LYS A 199 14.48 3.71 -11.07
C LYS A 199 15.34 4.72 -11.82
N GLU A 200 14.85 5.19 -12.98
CA GLU A 200 15.54 6.18 -13.82
C GLU A 200 15.85 7.49 -13.06
N ASP A 201 14.87 8.05 -12.33
CA ASP A 201 15.08 9.23 -11.49
C ASP A 201 16.07 8.95 -10.36
N SER A 202 15.89 7.84 -9.63
CA SER A 202 16.76 7.50 -8.51
C SER A 202 18.21 7.29 -8.95
N GLU A 203 18.43 6.68 -10.11
CA GLU A 203 19.76 6.52 -10.69
C GLU A 203 20.38 7.87 -11.03
N GLN A 204 19.64 8.78 -11.65
CA GLN A 204 20.15 10.12 -11.96
C GLN A 204 20.53 10.90 -10.70
N VAL A 205 19.65 10.97 -9.71
CA VAL A 205 19.93 11.70 -8.45
C VAL A 205 21.17 11.12 -7.77
N ILE A 206 21.25 9.80 -7.61
CA ILE A 206 22.40 9.15 -6.95
C ILE A 206 23.70 9.35 -7.74
N LEU A 207 23.67 9.25 -9.06
CA LEU A 207 24.87 9.43 -9.89
C LEU A 207 25.35 10.89 -9.89
N ILE A 208 24.45 11.87 -9.89
CA ILE A 208 24.82 13.28 -9.78
C ILE A 208 25.46 13.58 -8.42
N LEU A 209 24.89 13.09 -7.33
CA LEU A 209 25.47 13.23 -5.98
C LEU A 209 26.90 12.69 -5.93
N LYS A 210 27.15 11.54 -6.55
CA LYS A 210 28.50 10.94 -6.66
C LYS A 210 29.43 11.73 -7.56
N ALA A 211 28.97 12.14 -8.75
CA ALA A 211 29.79 12.87 -9.73
C ALA A 211 30.25 14.24 -9.21
N LYS A 212 29.45 14.86 -8.32
CA LYS A 212 29.77 16.13 -7.67
C LYS A 212 30.39 15.97 -6.27
N SER A 213 30.64 14.75 -5.81
CA SER A 213 31.15 14.45 -4.46
C SER A 213 30.33 15.08 -3.31
N LEU A 214 29.01 15.23 -3.48
CA LEU A 214 28.14 15.94 -2.53
C LEU A 214 27.84 15.17 -1.25
N ILE A 215 28.17 13.88 -1.22
CA ILE A 215 27.90 12.95 -0.11
C ILE A 215 29.19 12.48 0.56
N GLU A 216 30.28 13.22 0.44
CA GLU A 216 31.54 12.89 1.11
C GLU A 216 31.34 12.87 2.65
N GLY A 217 31.78 11.78 3.29
CA GLY A 217 31.53 11.56 4.72
C GLY A 217 30.11 11.08 5.07
N TRP A 218 29.25 10.82 4.08
CA TRP A 218 27.92 10.25 4.26
C TRP A 218 27.81 8.84 3.67
N GLU A 219 27.23 7.91 4.42
CA GLU A 219 26.87 6.59 3.91
C GLU A 219 25.61 6.68 3.05
N LEU A 220 25.67 6.24 1.80
CA LEU A 220 24.50 6.07 0.96
C LEU A 220 24.02 4.61 1.01
N CYS A 221 22.81 4.39 1.54
CA CYS A 221 22.24 3.06 1.77
C CYS A 221 20.98 2.82 0.92
N ALA A 222 21.06 1.88 -0.01
CA ALA A 222 19.91 1.40 -0.76
C ALA A 222 19.16 0.33 0.05
N LEU A 223 17.91 0.59 0.39
CA LEU A 223 17.02 -0.33 1.08
C LEU A 223 16.35 -1.24 0.04
N ASP A 224 17.00 -2.35 -0.29
CA ASP A 224 16.53 -3.33 -1.26
C ASP A 224 16.76 -4.77 -0.77
N ASN A 225 15.80 -5.66 -1.04
CA ASN A 225 15.80 -7.06 -0.59
C ASN A 225 16.09 -7.28 0.91
N MET A 226 15.70 -6.30 1.74
CA MET A 226 15.84 -6.34 3.21
C MET A 226 14.56 -6.81 3.89
N SER A 227 14.69 -7.39 5.08
CA SER A 227 13.57 -7.63 5.99
C SER A 227 13.00 -6.31 6.52
N GLU A 228 11.79 -6.34 7.08
CA GLU A 228 11.18 -5.15 7.68
C GLU A 228 12.00 -4.63 8.87
N GLU A 229 12.56 -5.53 9.67
CA GLU A 229 13.42 -5.22 10.81
C GLU A 229 14.75 -4.59 10.35
N GLU A 230 15.32 -5.06 9.25
CA GLU A 230 16.53 -4.50 8.65
C GLU A 230 16.28 -3.11 8.05
N VAL A 231 15.17 -2.93 7.33
CA VAL A 231 14.73 -1.62 6.83
C VAL A 231 14.57 -0.66 8.00
N ALA A 232 13.82 -1.05 9.03
CA ALA A 232 13.56 -0.20 10.18
C ALA A 232 14.86 0.17 10.92
N ARG A 233 15.82 -0.76 11.07
CA ARG A 233 17.13 -0.49 11.67
C ARG A 233 17.91 0.57 10.89
N ASN A 234 18.04 0.41 9.58
CA ASN A 234 18.72 1.40 8.74
C ASN A 234 18.05 2.78 8.78
N LEU A 235 16.72 2.83 8.82
CA LEU A 235 15.97 4.08 8.95
C LEU A 235 16.16 4.73 10.33
N ARG A 236 16.21 3.95 11.42
CA ARG A 236 16.47 4.49 12.76
C ARG A 236 17.84 5.13 12.87
N GLU A 237 18.83 4.58 12.19
CA GLU A 237 20.20 5.14 12.16
C GLU A 237 20.33 6.33 11.18
N ALA A 238 19.56 6.35 10.08
CA ALA A 238 19.71 7.37 9.05
C ALA A 238 19.16 8.75 9.44
N VAL A 239 19.89 9.79 9.03
CA VAL A 239 19.46 11.19 9.13
C VAL A 239 18.53 11.55 7.97
N LEU A 240 18.89 11.17 6.74
CA LEU A 240 18.14 11.52 5.54
C LEU A 240 17.44 10.31 4.93
N PHE A 241 16.24 10.51 4.40
CA PHE A 241 15.58 9.55 3.53
C PHE A 241 15.11 10.21 2.24
N LEU A 242 15.45 9.59 1.10
CA LEU A 242 15.10 10.08 -0.23
C LEU A 242 13.84 9.37 -0.72
N SER A 243 12.76 10.13 -0.91
CA SER A 243 11.49 9.65 -1.41
C SER A 243 11.42 9.73 -2.93
N PHE A 244 11.41 8.56 -3.56
CA PHE A 244 11.13 8.38 -5.00
C PHE A 244 9.71 7.85 -5.22
N ASN A 245 8.73 8.43 -4.51
CA ASN A 245 7.33 8.07 -4.74
C ASN A 245 6.89 8.52 -6.14
N HIS A 246 6.25 7.63 -6.89
CA HIS A 246 5.48 7.98 -8.07
C HIS A 246 4.03 8.27 -7.66
N ARG A 247 3.03 8.10 -8.52
CA ARG A 247 1.61 8.13 -8.11
C ARG A 247 1.27 6.94 -7.20
N GLU A 248 1.24 7.18 -5.90
CA GLU A 248 0.97 6.17 -4.88
C GLU A 248 -0.43 6.29 -4.31
N GLY A 249 -1.00 5.17 -3.87
CA GLY A 249 -2.24 5.17 -3.11
C GLY A 249 -2.10 5.82 -1.73
N PHE A 250 -1.00 5.52 -1.01
CA PHE A 250 -0.63 6.17 0.26
C PHE A 250 0.87 6.46 0.30
N GLY A 251 1.68 5.42 0.02
CA GLY A 251 3.15 5.49 0.06
C GLY A 251 3.67 5.41 1.49
N LEU A 252 3.81 4.18 2.01
CA LEU A 252 4.32 3.91 3.36
C LEU A 252 5.80 4.31 3.60
N PRO A 253 6.74 4.11 2.66
CA PRO A 253 8.17 4.27 2.98
C PRO A 253 8.58 5.64 3.54
N PRO A 254 8.09 6.78 3.02
CA PRO A 254 8.40 8.08 3.63
C PRO A 254 7.85 8.22 5.05
N VAL A 255 6.66 7.70 5.32
CA VAL A 255 6.02 7.76 6.65
C VAL A 255 6.75 6.85 7.65
N GLU A 256 7.19 5.68 7.20
CA GLU A 256 8.06 4.77 7.96
C GLU A 256 9.41 5.44 8.29
N ALA A 257 10.01 6.17 7.34
CA ALA A 257 11.23 6.93 7.56
C ALA A 257 11.03 8.12 8.52
N MET A 258 9.93 8.87 8.37
CA MET A 258 9.54 9.93 9.32
C MET A 258 9.36 9.36 10.73
N ALA A 259 8.70 8.21 10.87
CA ALA A 259 8.50 7.54 12.16
C ALA A 259 9.84 7.20 12.82
N CYS A 260 10.84 6.80 12.04
CA CYS A 260 12.21 6.56 12.51
C CYS A 260 13.02 7.84 12.78
N GLY A 261 12.47 9.03 12.51
CA GLY A 261 13.13 10.32 12.73
C GLY A 261 14.04 10.78 11.59
N CYS A 262 13.87 10.26 10.37
CA CYS A 262 14.58 10.78 9.20
C CYS A 262 13.97 12.12 8.74
N TYR A 263 14.82 13.03 8.30
CA TYR A 263 14.39 14.16 7.46
C TYR A 263 14.15 13.65 6.04
N VAL A 264 12.91 13.74 5.57
CA VAL A 264 12.49 13.18 4.28
C VAL A 264 12.56 14.25 3.19
N ILE A 265 13.22 13.92 2.08
CA ILE A 265 13.38 14.78 0.91
C ILE A 265 12.86 14.04 -0.32
N GLY A 266 12.07 14.69 -1.18
CA GLY A 266 11.73 14.15 -2.49
C GLY A 266 10.25 14.22 -2.86
N TYR A 267 9.83 13.31 -3.74
CA TYR A 267 8.53 13.37 -4.37
C TYR A 267 7.39 12.98 -3.42
N LYS A 268 6.29 13.75 -3.44
CA LYS A 268 5.11 13.46 -2.60
C LYS A 268 4.36 12.23 -3.11
N GLY A 269 4.36 12.01 -4.43
CA GLY A 269 3.66 10.90 -5.03
C GLY A 269 2.13 10.94 -4.91
N GLN A 270 1.56 12.15 -5.02
CA GLN A 270 0.15 12.48 -4.84
C GLN A 270 -0.36 12.31 -3.41
N ALA A 271 -0.51 11.07 -2.92
CA ALA A 271 -0.99 10.81 -1.57
C ALA A 271 -0.10 11.46 -0.50
N GLY A 272 1.23 11.54 -0.70
CA GLY A 272 2.13 12.20 0.25
C GLY A 272 1.86 13.68 0.51
N ARG A 273 0.96 14.34 -0.24
CA ARG A 273 0.46 15.67 0.12
C ARG A 273 -0.18 15.73 1.52
N GLU A 274 -0.67 14.61 2.05
CA GLU A 274 -1.30 14.58 3.38
C GLU A 274 -0.32 14.46 4.56
N TYR A 275 0.96 14.15 4.30
CA TYR A 275 1.97 13.99 5.35
C TYR A 275 3.30 14.72 5.10
N PHE A 276 3.59 15.15 3.87
CA PHE A 276 4.69 16.08 3.63
C PHE A 276 4.33 17.49 4.11
N ASN A 277 5.20 18.06 4.95
CA ASN A 277 5.04 19.40 5.48
C ASN A 277 6.43 20.07 5.53
N THR A 278 6.55 21.27 4.95
CA THR A 278 7.80 22.03 4.87
C THR A 278 8.41 22.38 6.23
N GLU A 279 7.64 22.27 7.32
CA GLU A 279 8.15 22.43 8.68
C GLU A 279 9.11 21.30 9.11
N PHE A 280 9.01 20.11 8.52
CA PHE A 280 9.77 18.93 8.93
C PHE A 280 10.17 17.97 7.79
N SER A 281 9.84 18.28 6.54
CA SER A 281 10.27 17.55 5.34
C SER A 281 10.47 18.49 4.16
N GLU A 282 11.15 18.03 3.11
CA GLU A 282 11.43 18.81 1.91
C GLU A 282 10.80 18.18 0.67
N PRO A 283 9.59 18.61 0.29
CA PRO A 283 8.98 18.11 -0.92
C PRO A 283 9.64 18.68 -2.17
N VAL A 284 9.83 17.84 -3.17
CA VAL A 284 10.35 18.18 -4.50
C VAL A 284 9.26 17.86 -5.53
N ALA A 285 9.18 18.66 -6.60
CA ALA A 285 8.25 18.39 -7.70
C ALA A 285 8.60 17.09 -8.43
N ASP A 286 7.59 16.29 -8.79
CA ASP A 286 7.77 15.02 -9.48
C ASP A 286 8.59 15.23 -10.78
N GLY A 287 9.71 14.52 -10.92
CA GLY A 287 10.60 14.59 -12.09
C GLY A 287 11.63 15.73 -12.07
N ASP A 288 11.65 16.60 -11.06
CA ASP A 288 12.64 17.67 -10.95
C ASP A 288 13.95 17.17 -10.29
N ILE A 289 14.77 16.49 -11.10
CA ILE A 289 16.03 15.87 -10.67
C ILE A 289 17.01 16.88 -10.07
N ILE A 290 17.14 18.06 -10.68
CA ILE A 290 18.13 19.06 -10.24
C ILE A 290 17.70 19.69 -8.93
N GLN A 291 16.42 20.05 -8.77
CA GLN A 291 15.91 20.52 -7.50
C GLN A 291 16.09 19.46 -6.42
N PHE A 292 15.86 18.18 -6.73
CA PHE A 292 16.08 17.09 -5.78
C PHE A 292 17.53 17.05 -5.28
N VAL A 293 18.50 17.06 -6.19
CA VAL A 293 19.92 17.08 -5.83
C VAL A 293 20.27 18.31 -4.98
N GLN A 294 19.79 19.50 -5.37
CA GLN A 294 20.03 20.74 -4.63
C GLN A 294 19.41 20.70 -3.22
N SER A 295 18.23 20.09 -3.06
CA SER A 295 17.62 19.88 -1.74
C SER A 295 18.45 18.97 -0.86
N ILE A 296 19.01 17.90 -1.42
CA ILE A 296 19.90 16.98 -0.68
C ILE A 296 21.19 17.70 -0.26
N GLU A 297 21.80 18.45 -1.18
CA GLU A 297 23.02 19.23 -0.92
C GLU A 297 22.79 20.24 0.22
N ARG A 298 21.70 21.02 0.17
CA ARG A 298 21.35 21.95 1.25
C ARG A 298 21.13 21.25 2.58
N ALA A 299 20.41 20.12 2.59
CA ALA A 299 20.16 19.37 3.83
C ALA A 299 21.46 18.82 4.45
N ILE A 300 22.42 18.39 3.62
CA ILE A 300 23.75 17.97 4.09
C ILE A 300 24.52 19.16 4.67
N GLN A 301 24.56 20.30 3.97
CA GLN A 301 25.22 21.51 4.44
C GLN A 301 24.62 22.03 5.75
N ASP A 302 23.29 22.05 5.86
CA ASP A 302 22.58 22.44 7.08
C ASP A 302 22.90 21.48 8.23
N TYR A 303 22.94 20.17 7.97
CA TYR A 303 23.33 19.18 8.98
C TYR A 303 24.78 19.36 9.43
N ASP A 304 25.71 19.56 8.51
CA ASP A 304 27.13 19.73 8.83
C ASP A 304 27.41 21.04 9.59
N ARG A 305 26.62 22.09 9.32
CA ARG A 305 26.67 23.36 10.06
C ARG A 305 26.02 23.25 11.45
N CYS A 306 24.82 22.69 11.51
CA CYS A 306 24.01 22.63 12.73
C CYS A 306 23.13 21.36 12.74
N PRO A 307 23.67 20.21 13.22
CA PRO A 307 22.95 18.94 13.18
C PRO A 307 21.57 18.99 13.86
N SER A 308 21.45 19.75 14.95
CA SER A 308 20.22 19.85 15.75
C SER A 308 19.03 20.38 14.94
N GLU A 309 19.24 21.23 13.93
CA GLU A 309 18.15 21.73 13.08
C GLU A 309 17.46 20.60 12.30
N ILE A 310 18.25 19.78 11.61
CA ILE A 310 17.73 18.64 10.82
C ILE A 310 17.19 17.54 11.72
N LEU A 311 17.88 17.26 12.85
CA LEU A 311 17.44 16.25 13.81
C LEU A 311 16.11 16.61 14.48
N ASN A 312 15.90 17.89 14.81
CA ASN A 312 14.64 18.37 15.35
C ASN A 312 13.50 18.28 14.33
N LYS A 313 13.76 18.55 13.04
CA LYS A 313 12.79 18.30 11.96
C LYS A 313 12.40 16.82 11.91
N GLY A 314 13.39 15.91 11.93
CA GLY A 314 13.13 14.47 11.97
C GLY A 314 12.30 14.03 13.19
N LYS A 315 12.59 14.57 14.38
CA LYS A 315 11.82 14.31 15.60
C LYS A 315 10.36 14.77 15.47
N ARG A 316 10.13 15.99 15.00
CA ARG A 316 8.77 16.53 14.75
C ARG A 316 7.99 15.70 13.73
N ALA A 317 8.67 15.26 12.66
CA ALA A 317 8.07 14.36 11.68
C ALA A 317 7.63 13.04 12.32
N SER A 318 8.48 12.45 13.18
CA SER A 318 8.18 11.21 13.91
C SER A 318 6.97 11.36 14.81
N GLU A 319 6.93 12.41 15.64
CA GLU A 319 5.80 12.70 16.53
C GLU A 319 4.49 12.82 15.73
N TYR A 320 4.49 13.62 14.66
CA TYR A 320 3.33 13.81 13.79
C TYR A 320 2.81 12.49 13.18
N VAL A 321 3.70 11.69 12.58
CA VAL A 321 3.25 10.47 11.89
C VAL A 321 2.88 9.34 12.86
N LEU A 322 3.57 9.22 13.99
CA LEU A 322 3.28 8.20 15.00
C LEU A 322 2.00 8.46 15.80
N GLU A 323 1.57 9.73 15.85
CA GLU A 323 0.24 10.11 16.34
C GLU A 323 -0.83 9.84 15.28
N LYS A 324 -0.68 10.41 14.08
CA LYS A 324 -1.71 10.39 13.03
C LYS A 324 -1.91 9.00 12.41
N TYR A 325 -0.82 8.30 12.11
CA TYR A 325 -0.81 7.01 11.44
C TYR A 325 -0.48 5.88 12.42
N SER A 326 -1.14 5.86 13.59
CA SER A 326 -0.94 4.81 14.60
C SER A 326 -1.71 3.52 14.26
N MET A 327 -1.26 2.39 14.82
CA MET A 327 -2.01 1.12 14.77
C MET A 327 -3.43 1.26 15.33
N GLU A 328 -3.61 2.10 16.35
CA GLU A 328 -4.91 2.35 16.99
C GLU A 328 -5.84 3.12 16.05
N ASN A 329 -5.33 4.17 15.40
CA ASN A 329 -6.11 4.92 14.41
C ASN A 329 -6.50 4.04 13.21
N GLU A 330 -5.63 3.12 12.78
CA GLU A 330 -6.04 2.12 11.79
C GLU A 330 -7.21 1.26 12.29
N PHE A 331 -7.12 0.75 13.52
CA PHE A 331 -8.16 -0.10 14.09
C PHE A 331 -9.51 0.62 14.17
N GLU A 332 -9.53 1.84 14.72
CA GLU A 332 -10.74 2.65 14.88
C GLU A 332 -11.33 3.11 13.53
N THR A 333 -10.49 3.54 12.58
CA THR A 333 -10.98 3.91 11.25
C THR A 333 -11.46 2.70 10.46
N THR A 334 -10.83 1.53 10.63
CA THR A 334 -11.30 0.26 10.05
C THR A 334 -12.66 -0.11 10.63
N LYS A 335 -12.83 -0.05 11.96
CA LYS A 335 -14.12 -0.29 12.62
C LYS A 335 -15.22 0.59 12.05
N LYS A 336 -15.00 1.91 12.04
CA LYS A 336 -15.96 2.88 11.50
C LYS A 336 -16.28 2.64 10.01
N ALA A 337 -15.28 2.30 9.21
CA ALA A 337 -15.48 1.98 7.80
C ALA A 337 -16.42 0.78 7.62
N TRP A 338 -16.23 -0.29 8.39
CA TRP A 338 -17.05 -1.49 8.30
C TRP A 338 -18.44 -1.34 8.90
N GLU A 339 -18.60 -0.58 9.97
CA GLU A 339 -19.91 -0.19 10.49
C GLU A 339 -20.71 0.54 9.41
N ASN A 340 -20.11 1.52 8.72
CA ASN A 340 -20.73 2.29 7.64
C ASN A 340 -21.02 1.48 6.37
N LEU A 341 -20.22 0.45 6.06
CA LEU A 341 -20.42 -0.41 4.89
C LEU A 341 -21.52 -1.45 5.10
N LEU A 342 -21.80 -1.82 6.36
CA LEU A 342 -22.75 -2.86 6.72
C LEU A 342 -24.09 -2.31 7.23
N VAL A 343 -24.28 -0.99 7.23
CA VAL A 343 -25.59 -0.37 7.49
C VAL A 343 -26.62 -0.91 6.48
N PRO A 344 -27.82 -1.31 6.93
CA PRO A 344 -28.86 -1.91 6.08
C PRO A 344 -29.27 -1.08 4.87
#